data_AF-A0AAD3HMQ8-F1
#
_entry.id   AF-A0AAD3HMQ8-F1
#
_cell.length_a   1.000
_cell.length_b   1.000
_cell.length_c   1.000
_cell.angle_alpha   90.00
_cell.angle_beta   90.00
_cell.angle_gamma   90.00
#
_symmetry.space_group_name_H-M   'P 1'
#
loop_
_entity.id
_entity.type
_entity.pdbx_description
1 polymer ?
#
loop_
_entity_poly.entity_id
_entity_poly.type
_entity_poly.pdbx_seq_one_letter_code
_entity_poly.pdbx_strand_id
1 'polypeptide(L)'
;MFGFRLRRSGRKKSDDYTCEETGVVEGSVCEPSSMFKSQLRRGVVALLALLLLGATLTPLMLYEWSPVPSHCPVPEPVRPVEAKLVPTYHGPAVEFPDRFTLVLNSFRRPQLLQRAVAHYAQCRSVDAVRVIWCEGGLPPTRAEAPQYYSDVKEVRYDIVSNSSLNNRFWPLEGLRTEAVLSLDDDILAPCEVLDELFALWRRDPHNMAGFYPRLHVLDKQCRYRYLQGFGTLTWHGAYSLVLTKAAMLHRDYLEYYTNHMDPAVRQHVDAVHNCEDLAMSLLVASATARPPAFLHSPRVVDLGKGLLKVKGISSG
;
A
#
# COMPACT_ATOMS: atom_id res chain seq x y z
N MET A 1 7.70 -44.46 17.91
CA MET A 1 8.89 -45.18 18.40
C MET A 1 9.69 -45.60 17.17
N PHE A 2 10.94 -45.14 17.09
CA PHE A 2 11.82 -45.17 15.91
C PHE A 2 12.71 -46.44 15.85
N GLY A 3 13.08 -46.87 14.63
CA GLY A 3 14.15 -47.82 14.29
C GLY A 3 13.97 -48.28 12.82
N PHE A 4 14.94 -48.41 11.90
CA PHE A 4 16.39 -48.67 11.96
C PHE A 4 17.15 -48.10 10.72
N ARG A 5 18.40 -47.65 10.96
CA ARG A 5 19.69 -47.80 10.21
C ARG A 5 19.75 -47.98 8.66
N LEU A 6 20.65 -47.22 8.00
CA LEU A 6 21.79 -47.76 7.18
C LEU A 6 22.80 -46.71 6.61
N ARG A 7 24.08 -46.97 6.93
CA ARG A 7 25.36 -46.84 6.17
C ARG A 7 25.97 -45.51 5.64
N ARG A 8 27.31 -45.46 5.88
CA ARG A 8 28.37 -44.52 5.46
C ARG A 8 28.64 -44.51 3.95
N SER A 9 29.15 -43.38 3.45
CA SER A 9 30.24 -43.33 2.47
C SER A 9 31.09 -42.07 2.73
N GLY A 10 32.40 -42.25 2.86
CA GLY A 10 33.35 -41.17 3.13
C GLY A 10 34.02 -40.64 1.88
N ARG A 11 34.60 -39.44 1.98
CA ARG A 11 35.73 -39.00 1.16
C ARG A 11 36.69 -38.18 2.03
N LYS A 12 37.94 -38.66 2.07
CA LYS A 12 39.11 -38.01 2.66
C LYS A 12 39.42 -36.69 1.96
N LYS A 13 39.89 -35.69 2.72
CA LYS A 13 40.90 -34.76 2.25
C LYS A 13 41.97 -34.67 3.34
N SER A 14 43.19 -35.02 2.96
CA SER A 14 44.39 -34.99 3.78
C SER A 14 44.88 -33.55 3.87
N ASP A 15 44.97 -33.02 5.08
CA ASP A 15 45.78 -31.86 5.40
C ASP A 15 47.19 -32.37 5.71
N ASP A 16 48.15 -31.98 4.87
CA ASP A 16 49.56 -32.32 5.04
C ASP A 16 50.18 -31.26 5.97
N TYR A 17 50.33 -31.61 7.25
CA TYR A 17 51.20 -30.90 8.19
C TYR A 17 52.41 -31.80 8.42
N THR A 18 53.56 -31.40 7.91
CA THR A 18 54.84 -31.98 8.29
C THR A 18 55.62 -30.95 9.11
N CYS A 19 55.81 -31.26 10.38
CA CYS A 19 56.85 -30.71 11.24
C CYS A 19 57.54 -31.91 11.89
N GLU A 20 58.72 -32.27 11.40
CA GLU A 20 59.62 -33.17 12.13
C GLU A 20 60.41 -32.31 13.13
N GLU A 21 60.33 -32.66 14.41
CA GLU A 21 61.22 -32.12 15.44
C GLU A 21 62.49 -32.98 15.52
N THR A 22 63.65 -32.40 15.24
CA THR A 22 64.86 -32.66 16.04
C THR A 22 65.75 -31.42 16.08
N GLY A 23 66.08 -30.95 17.29
CA GLY A 23 67.21 -30.07 17.55
C GLY A 23 66.89 -28.61 17.87
N VAL A 24 67.21 -28.21 19.10
CA VAL A 24 67.22 -26.86 19.68
C VAL A 24 67.81 -25.81 18.72
N VAL A 25 67.11 -24.70 18.46
CA VAL A 25 67.57 -23.27 18.44
C VAL A 25 66.33 -22.35 18.29
N GLU A 26 66.41 -21.18 18.93
CA GLU A 26 65.49 -20.03 19.03
C GLU A 26 64.55 -19.71 17.83
N GLY A 27 63.31 -19.32 18.19
CA GLY A 27 62.54 -18.24 17.56
C GLY A 27 62.41 -18.23 16.03
N SER A 28 61.58 -19.09 15.47
CA SER A 28 61.14 -18.97 14.07
C SER A 28 59.69 -18.47 14.00
N VAL A 29 59.52 -17.21 13.60
CA VAL A 29 58.23 -16.68 13.17
C VAL A 29 57.89 -17.35 11.84
N CYS A 30 56.84 -18.19 11.82
CA CYS A 30 56.33 -18.80 10.60
C CYS A 30 55.78 -17.73 9.65
N GLU A 31 56.56 -17.32 8.65
CA GLU A 31 56.03 -16.55 7.53
C GLU A 31 55.16 -17.45 6.64
N PRO A 32 53.94 -17.01 6.25
CA PRO A 32 53.11 -17.80 5.35
C PRO A 32 53.82 -17.97 4.00
N SER A 33 53.74 -19.20 3.47
CA SER A 33 54.38 -19.59 2.20
C SER A 33 54.01 -18.64 1.06
N SER A 34 54.93 -18.42 0.12
CA SER A 34 54.73 -17.54 -1.04
C SER A 34 53.46 -17.88 -1.83
N MET A 35 53.07 -19.16 -1.82
CA MET A 35 51.84 -19.67 -2.44
C MET A 35 50.58 -19.17 -1.73
N PHE A 36 50.58 -19.09 -0.39
CA PHE A 36 49.45 -18.56 0.40
C PHE A 36 49.32 -17.04 0.23
N LYS A 37 50.45 -16.31 0.25
CA LYS A 37 50.49 -14.85 -0.03
C LYS A 37 49.98 -14.54 -1.46
N SER A 38 50.30 -15.38 -2.44
CA SER A 38 49.83 -15.30 -3.83
C SER A 38 48.32 -15.53 -3.97
N GLN A 39 47.77 -16.57 -3.34
CA GLN A 39 46.34 -16.88 -3.38
C GLN A 39 45.52 -15.81 -2.68
N LEU A 40 45.98 -15.30 -1.52
CA LEU A 40 45.33 -14.20 -0.81
C LEU A 40 45.34 -12.92 -1.65
N ARG A 41 46.46 -12.60 -2.30
CA ARG A 41 46.56 -11.44 -3.21
C ARG A 41 45.63 -11.57 -4.41
N ARG A 42 45.50 -12.76 -5.01
CA ARG A 42 44.54 -13.03 -6.09
C ARG A 42 43.09 -12.89 -5.62
N GLY A 43 42.76 -13.38 -4.42
CA GLY A 43 41.43 -13.24 -3.82
C GLY A 43 41.07 -11.77 -3.54
N VAL A 44 42.00 -11.00 -2.98
CA VAL A 44 41.80 -9.56 -2.72
C VAL A 44 41.67 -8.77 -4.02
N VAL A 45 42.48 -9.07 -5.05
CA VAL A 45 42.36 -8.42 -6.37
C VAL A 45 41.03 -8.76 -7.04
N ALA A 46 40.56 -10.00 -6.95
CA ALA A 46 39.25 -10.40 -7.49
C ALA A 46 38.10 -9.69 -6.77
N LEU A 47 38.17 -9.56 -5.43
CA LEU A 47 37.17 -8.84 -4.65
C LEU A 47 37.16 -7.35 -4.97
N LEU A 48 38.33 -6.72 -5.08
CA LEU A 48 38.46 -5.32 -5.48
C LEU A 48 37.96 -5.08 -6.91
N ALA A 49 38.24 -6.01 -7.84
CA ALA A 49 37.73 -5.93 -9.21
C ALA A 49 36.20 -6.05 -9.25
N LEU A 50 35.59 -6.95 -8.45
CA LEU A 50 34.14 -7.07 -8.33
C LEU A 50 33.50 -5.82 -7.71
N LEU A 51 34.14 -5.23 -6.69
CA LEU A 51 33.68 -3.98 -6.07
C LEU A 51 33.80 -2.80 -7.04
N LEU A 52 34.87 -2.72 -7.83
CA LEU A 52 35.04 -1.71 -8.89
C LEU A 52 34.05 -1.91 -10.04
N LEU A 53 33.76 -3.16 -10.43
CA LEU A 53 32.72 -3.46 -11.42
C LEU A 53 31.34 -3.03 -10.87
N GLY A 54 31.05 -3.34 -9.61
CA GLY A 54 29.83 -2.90 -8.93
C GLY A 54 29.74 -1.38 -8.83
N ALA A 55 30.84 -0.69 -8.50
CA ALA A 55 30.90 0.77 -8.37
C ALA A 55 30.87 1.51 -9.71
N THR A 56 31.19 0.85 -10.83
CA THR A 56 31.10 1.43 -12.18
C THR A 56 29.78 1.08 -12.89
N LEU A 57 29.20 -0.10 -12.61
CA LEU A 57 27.87 -0.49 -13.08
C LEU A 57 26.74 0.21 -12.33
N THR A 58 26.92 0.57 -11.07
CA THR A 58 25.91 1.29 -10.27
C THR A 58 25.57 2.68 -10.82
N PRO A 59 26.53 3.58 -11.15
CA PRO A 59 26.19 4.85 -11.77
C PRO A 59 25.63 4.68 -13.18
N LEU A 60 26.09 3.70 -13.98
CA LEU A 60 25.50 3.40 -15.29
C LEU A 60 24.06 2.88 -15.19
N MET A 61 23.75 2.09 -14.18
CA MET A 61 22.38 1.65 -13.86
C MET A 61 21.53 2.75 -13.25
N LEU A 62 22.11 3.79 -12.65
CA LEU A 62 21.37 4.92 -12.05
C LEU A 62 21.17 6.08 -13.05
N TYR A 63 22.04 6.23 -14.06
CA TYR A 63 22.02 7.38 -14.99
C TYR A 63 20.93 7.32 -16.06
N GLU A 64 20.28 6.16 -16.26
CA GLU A 64 19.23 5.99 -17.26
C GLU A 64 17.80 6.15 -16.71
N TRP A 65 17.64 6.49 -15.43
CA TRP A 65 16.34 6.51 -14.76
C TRP A 65 15.61 7.83 -14.90
N SER A 66 15.29 8.20 -16.14
CA SER A 66 14.06 8.98 -16.36
C SER A 66 12.90 7.99 -16.40
N PRO A 67 11.90 8.05 -15.49
CA PRO A 67 10.75 7.15 -15.49
C PRO A 67 9.88 7.32 -16.75
N VAL A 68 10.17 8.35 -17.55
CA VAL A 68 9.55 8.60 -18.85
C VAL A 68 10.60 8.54 -19.95
N PRO A 69 10.42 7.68 -20.96
CA PRO A 69 11.27 7.68 -22.15
C PRO A 69 11.25 9.05 -22.83
N SER A 70 12.42 9.56 -23.22
CA SER A 70 12.59 10.93 -23.73
C SER A 70 11.77 11.23 -24.98
N HIS A 71 11.42 10.22 -25.77
CA HIS A 71 10.59 10.35 -26.97
C HIS A 71 9.09 10.39 -26.69
N CYS A 72 8.66 10.12 -25.45
CA CYS A 72 7.25 10.10 -25.12
C CYS A 72 6.71 11.52 -24.89
N PRO A 73 5.59 11.88 -25.55
CA PRO A 73 4.95 13.15 -25.32
C PRO A 73 4.31 13.13 -23.93
N VAL A 74 4.94 13.80 -22.97
CA VAL A 74 4.28 14.16 -21.70
C VAL A 74 3.71 15.55 -21.91
N PRO A 75 2.39 15.74 -21.77
CA PRO A 75 1.85 17.09 -21.71
C PRO A 75 2.62 17.85 -20.64
N GLU A 76 3.16 19.04 -20.97
CA GLU A 76 3.75 19.86 -19.92
C GLU A 76 2.72 20.02 -18.80
N PRO A 77 3.13 20.01 -17.52
CA PRO A 77 2.22 20.27 -16.43
C PRO A 77 1.58 21.64 -16.69
N VAL A 78 0.35 21.64 -17.20
CA VAL A 78 -0.44 22.84 -17.32
C VAL A 78 -0.74 23.21 -15.89
N ARG A 79 0.09 24.11 -15.31
CA ARG A 79 -0.24 24.74 -14.04
C ARG A 79 -1.62 25.34 -14.26
N PRO A 80 -2.67 24.86 -13.57
CA PRO A 80 -3.97 25.46 -13.71
C PRO A 80 -3.79 26.96 -13.43
N VAL A 81 -4.15 27.81 -14.39
CA VAL A 81 -4.10 29.28 -14.21
C VAL A 81 -4.95 29.68 -13.00
N GLU A 82 -5.93 28.83 -12.68
CA GLU A 82 -6.77 28.89 -11.50
C GLU A 82 -6.90 27.46 -10.93
N ALA A 83 -6.67 27.29 -9.62
CA ALA A 83 -6.88 26.00 -8.98
C ALA A 83 -8.33 25.56 -9.18
N LYS A 84 -8.55 24.34 -9.65
CA LYS A 84 -9.90 23.83 -9.88
C LYS A 84 -10.61 23.79 -8.53
N LEU A 85 -11.60 24.67 -8.34
CA LEU A 85 -12.37 24.77 -7.11
C LEU A 85 -12.98 23.40 -6.80
N VAL A 86 -12.60 22.83 -5.66
CA VAL A 86 -13.18 21.59 -5.16
C VAL A 86 -14.60 21.93 -4.67
N PRO A 87 -15.65 21.28 -5.22
CA PRO A 87 -17.02 21.48 -4.75
C PRO A 87 -17.13 21.14 -3.27
N THR A 88 -17.75 22.01 -2.49
CA THR A 88 -17.92 21.79 -1.05
C THR A 88 -19.03 20.78 -0.79
N TYR A 89 -18.80 19.87 0.13
CA TYR A 89 -19.83 18.95 0.62
C TYR A 89 -21.02 19.71 1.23
N HIS A 90 -22.23 19.39 0.77
CA HIS A 90 -23.47 20.11 1.11
C HIS A 90 -24.17 19.63 2.40
N GLY A 91 -23.50 18.84 3.24
CA GLY A 91 -24.06 18.38 4.52
C GLY A 91 -23.75 19.30 5.71
N PRO A 92 -23.82 18.79 6.96
CA PRO A 92 -23.63 19.61 8.14
C PRO A 92 -22.21 20.21 8.21
N ALA A 93 -22.09 21.27 9.00
CA ALA A 93 -20.78 21.83 9.37
C ALA A 93 -19.92 20.76 10.05
N VAL A 94 -18.59 20.94 9.98
CA VAL A 94 -17.66 20.06 10.71
C VAL A 94 -17.85 20.29 12.21
N GLU A 95 -18.24 19.24 12.93
CA GLU A 95 -18.38 19.25 14.39
C GLU A 95 -17.15 18.63 15.08
N PHE A 96 -16.55 17.61 14.47
CA PHE A 96 -15.42 16.86 15.04
C PHE A 96 -14.18 16.91 14.12
N PRO A 97 -13.43 18.02 14.11
CA PRO A 97 -12.23 18.18 13.26
C PRO A 97 -11.05 17.31 13.72
N ASP A 98 -11.07 16.81 14.96
CA ASP A 98 -10.09 15.91 15.55
C ASP A 98 -10.45 14.42 15.39
N ARG A 99 -11.47 14.12 14.58
CA ARG A 99 -11.95 12.76 14.28
C ARG A 99 -12.15 12.56 12.78
N PHE A 100 -12.36 11.31 12.40
CA PHE A 100 -12.73 10.92 11.03
C PHE A 100 -13.93 9.98 11.03
N THR A 101 -14.68 9.98 9.93
CA THR A 101 -15.73 8.99 9.66
C THR A 101 -15.12 7.82 8.92
N LEU A 102 -15.35 6.59 9.39
CA LEU A 102 -14.94 5.38 8.70
C LEU A 102 -16.03 4.97 7.70
N VAL A 103 -15.67 4.76 6.44
CA VAL A 103 -16.54 4.24 5.39
C VAL A 103 -16.08 2.85 5.00
N LEU A 104 -16.93 1.85 5.31
CA LEU A 104 -16.73 0.44 5.00
C LEU A 104 -17.58 0.02 3.80
N ASN A 105 -16.97 -0.66 2.85
CA ASN A 105 -17.67 -1.29 1.74
C ASN A 105 -17.97 -2.75 2.06
N SER A 106 -19.24 -3.15 2.01
CA SER A 106 -19.64 -4.55 2.27
C SER A 106 -20.20 -5.21 1.03
N PHE A 107 -19.66 -6.39 0.70
CA PHE A 107 -20.27 -7.31 -0.27
C PHE A 107 -19.88 -8.76 -0.02
N ARG A 108 -20.88 -9.59 0.32
CA ARG A 108 -20.83 -11.03 0.59
C ARG A 108 -19.76 -11.44 1.62
N ARG A 109 -19.45 -10.55 2.58
CA ARG A 109 -18.41 -10.75 3.61
C ARG A 109 -18.93 -10.42 5.02
N PRO A 110 -20.08 -10.98 5.44
CA PRO A 110 -20.75 -10.59 6.68
C PRO A 110 -19.86 -10.73 7.92
N GLN A 111 -19.05 -11.80 8.01
CA GLN A 111 -18.15 -12.01 9.16
C GLN A 111 -17.02 -10.99 9.24
N LEU A 112 -16.50 -10.53 8.09
CA LEU A 112 -15.45 -9.51 8.06
C LEU A 112 -16.03 -8.14 8.42
N LEU A 113 -17.19 -7.80 7.86
CA LEU A 113 -17.91 -6.59 8.23
C LEU A 113 -18.21 -6.53 9.74
N GLN A 114 -18.73 -7.61 10.33
CA GLN A 114 -19.01 -7.67 11.77
C GLN A 114 -17.75 -7.45 12.61
N ARG A 115 -16.63 -8.06 12.23
CA ARG A 115 -15.34 -7.87 12.90
C ARG A 115 -14.84 -6.43 12.76
N ALA A 116 -14.96 -5.84 11.57
CA ALA A 116 -14.58 -4.46 11.31
C ALA A 116 -15.41 -3.49 12.14
N VAL A 117 -16.74 -3.65 12.19
CA VAL A 117 -17.63 -2.82 13.04
C VAL A 117 -17.25 -2.96 14.52
N ALA A 118 -17.12 -4.19 15.02
CA ALA A 118 -16.81 -4.44 16.43
C ALA A 118 -15.45 -3.84 16.84
N HIS A 119 -14.46 -3.85 15.96
CA HIS A 119 -13.12 -3.30 16.20
C HIS A 119 -13.10 -1.78 16.05
N TYR A 120 -13.47 -1.25 14.88
CA TYR A 120 -13.26 0.16 14.57
C TYR A 120 -14.19 1.10 15.33
N ALA A 121 -15.37 0.63 15.77
CA ALA A 121 -16.22 1.42 16.66
C ALA A 121 -15.61 1.66 18.05
N GLN A 122 -14.52 0.97 18.41
CA GLN A 122 -13.77 1.21 19.65
C GLN A 122 -12.63 2.22 19.48
N CYS A 123 -12.27 2.57 18.23
CA CYS A 123 -11.18 3.52 17.97
C CYS A 123 -11.60 4.93 18.37
N ARG A 124 -10.76 5.62 19.15
CA ARG A 124 -11.08 6.94 19.72
C ARG A 124 -11.30 8.01 18.66
N SER A 125 -10.46 8.01 17.61
CA SER A 125 -10.49 8.98 16.52
C SER A 125 -11.59 8.72 15.49
N VAL A 126 -12.33 7.62 15.60
CA VAL A 126 -13.51 7.37 14.76
C VAL A 126 -14.71 8.10 15.37
N ASP A 127 -15.38 8.94 14.58
CA ASP A 127 -16.64 9.57 14.98
C ASP A 127 -17.83 8.62 14.79
N ALA A 128 -17.94 8.06 13.59
CA ALA A 128 -19.00 7.14 13.19
C ALA A 128 -18.47 6.13 12.16
N VAL A 129 -19.16 4.99 12.06
CA VAL A 129 -18.94 3.97 11.03
C VAL A 129 -20.10 4.01 10.04
N ARG A 130 -19.77 4.22 8.77
CA ARG A 130 -20.70 4.20 7.64
C ARG A 130 -20.47 2.93 6.85
N VAL A 131 -21.50 2.11 6.70
CA VAL A 131 -21.42 0.88 5.92
C VAL A 131 -22.18 1.09 4.63
N ILE A 132 -21.45 1.11 3.52
CA ILE A 132 -22.01 1.09 2.17
C ILE A 132 -22.50 -0.34 1.92
N TRP A 133 -23.81 -0.52 2.01
CA TRP A 133 -24.47 -1.81 1.96
C TRP A 133 -24.79 -2.17 0.50
N CYS A 134 -23.84 -2.84 -0.16
CA CYS A 134 -23.98 -3.33 -1.54
C CYS A 134 -24.57 -4.76 -1.59
N GLU A 135 -25.13 -5.26 -0.50
CA GLU A 135 -25.73 -6.60 -0.43
C GLU A 135 -27.16 -6.61 -0.98
N GLY A 136 -27.66 -7.81 -1.27
CA GLY A 136 -29.08 -7.97 -1.59
C GLY A 136 -29.96 -7.79 -0.34
N GLY A 137 -31.05 -7.03 -0.48
CA GLY A 137 -32.01 -6.80 0.59
C GLY A 137 -31.58 -5.72 1.58
N LEU A 138 -32.34 -5.59 2.68
CA LEU A 138 -32.06 -4.62 3.73
C LEU A 138 -30.96 -5.16 4.68
N PRO A 139 -30.14 -4.27 5.26
CA PRO A 139 -29.25 -4.66 6.36
C PRO A 139 -30.08 -5.22 7.53
N PRO A 140 -29.56 -6.22 8.26
CA PRO A 140 -30.26 -6.77 9.40
C PRO A 140 -30.44 -5.69 10.47
N THR A 141 -31.57 -5.70 11.16
CA THR A 141 -31.84 -4.75 12.24
C THR A 141 -30.96 -5.04 13.46
N ARG A 142 -30.80 -4.04 14.34
CA ARG A 142 -30.04 -4.18 15.59
C ARG A 142 -30.58 -5.30 16.48
N ALA A 143 -31.89 -5.56 16.46
CA ALA A 143 -32.51 -6.62 17.24
C ALA A 143 -32.21 -8.02 16.67
N GLU A 144 -32.16 -8.14 15.33
CA GLU A 144 -31.88 -9.40 14.65
C GLU A 144 -30.40 -9.78 14.71
N ALA A 145 -29.51 -8.80 14.59
CA ALA A 145 -28.08 -9.04 14.47
C ALA A 145 -27.25 -7.91 15.13
N PRO A 146 -27.15 -7.87 16.47
CA PRO A 146 -26.46 -6.80 17.21
C PRO A 146 -24.98 -6.64 16.83
N GLN A 147 -24.33 -7.69 16.31
CA GLN A 147 -22.94 -7.68 15.86
C GLN A 147 -22.66 -6.78 14.64
N TYR A 148 -23.70 -6.31 13.96
CA TYR A 148 -23.59 -5.29 12.90
C TYR A 148 -23.61 -3.86 13.46
N TYR A 149 -23.78 -3.70 14.76
CA TYR A 149 -23.91 -2.41 15.41
C TYR A 149 -22.92 -2.28 16.56
N SER A 150 -22.85 -1.07 17.12
CA SER A 150 -22.05 -0.77 18.30
C SER A 150 -22.88 0.07 19.28
N ASP A 151 -22.60 -0.11 20.57
CA ASP A 151 -23.15 0.73 21.64
C ASP A 151 -22.26 1.93 21.97
N VAL A 152 -21.06 1.99 21.37
CA VAL A 152 -20.05 3.03 21.64
C VAL A 152 -20.08 4.14 20.59
N LYS A 153 -20.28 3.78 19.32
CA LYS A 153 -20.29 4.71 18.19
C LYS A 153 -21.47 4.42 17.28
N GLU A 154 -21.94 5.44 16.57
CA GLU A 154 -22.97 5.27 15.55
C GLU A 154 -22.45 4.36 14.44
N VAL A 155 -23.28 3.39 14.06
CA VAL A 155 -23.09 2.57 12.85
C VAL A 155 -24.32 2.78 11.98
N ARG A 156 -24.12 3.42 10.82
CA ARG A 156 -25.19 3.73 9.87
C ARG A 156 -24.97 2.97 8.57
N TYR A 157 -26.06 2.46 8.02
CA TYR A 157 -26.07 1.71 6.77
C TYR A 157 -26.61 2.58 5.65
N ASP A 158 -25.81 2.74 4.60
CA ASP A 158 -26.16 3.45 3.38
C ASP A 158 -26.46 2.41 2.30
N ILE A 159 -27.76 2.21 2.04
CA ILE A 159 -28.26 1.13 1.20
C ILE A 159 -28.18 1.55 -0.26
N VAL A 160 -27.48 0.75 -1.06
CA VAL A 160 -27.35 0.96 -2.51
C VAL A 160 -27.92 -0.25 -3.25
N SER A 161 -28.63 0.00 -4.35
CA SER A 161 -29.39 -1.04 -5.07
C SER A 161 -28.56 -1.86 -6.04
N ASN A 162 -27.28 -1.52 -6.24
CA ASN A 162 -26.38 -2.18 -7.18
C ASN A 162 -25.03 -2.49 -6.52
N SER A 163 -24.22 -3.31 -7.19
CA SER A 163 -22.89 -3.70 -6.71
C SER A 163 -21.76 -2.83 -7.28
N SER A 164 -22.03 -1.59 -7.69
CA SER A 164 -21.01 -0.69 -8.24
C SER A 164 -19.92 -0.37 -7.21
N LEU A 165 -18.67 -0.33 -7.66
CA LEU A 165 -17.54 0.15 -6.85
C LEU A 165 -17.63 1.66 -6.56
N ASN A 166 -18.30 2.42 -7.43
CA ASN A 166 -18.51 3.85 -7.26
C ASN A 166 -19.31 4.20 -6.00
N ASN A 167 -20.13 3.27 -5.49
CA ASN A 167 -21.01 3.50 -4.35
C ASN A 167 -20.27 3.93 -3.08
N ARG A 168 -18.98 3.57 -2.96
CA ARG A 168 -18.14 3.98 -1.83
C ARG A 168 -17.91 5.48 -1.71
N PHE A 169 -18.11 6.20 -2.82
CA PHE A 169 -17.86 7.63 -2.90
C PHE A 169 -19.14 8.47 -2.93
N TRP A 170 -20.30 7.85 -2.74
CA TRP A 170 -21.58 8.57 -2.71
C TRP A 170 -21.52 9.73 -1.69
N PRO A 171 -22.12 10.90 -1.97
CA PRO A 171 -22.20 11.99 -1.01
C PRO A 171 -23.06 11.58 0.18
N LEU A 172 -22.40 11.04 1.20
CA LEU A 172 -23.06 10.51 2.39
C LEU A 172 -23.67 11.66 3.18
N GLU A 173 -24.96 11.59 3.50
CA GLU A 173 -25.59 12.61 4.34
C GLU A 173 -25.12 12.55 5.80
N GLY A 174 -25.03 13.71 6.47
CA GLY A 174 -24.78 13.78 7.90
C GLY A 174 -23.32 13.56 8.32
N LEU A 175 -22.33 13.77 7.43
CA LEU A 175 -20.92 13.67 7.81
C LEU A 175 -20.50 14.86 8.68
N ARG A 176 -20.19 14.59 9.95
CA ARG A 176 -19.77 15.59 10.95
C ARG A 176 -18.25 15.81 11.02
N THR A 177 -17.48 15.00 10.29
CA THR A 177 -16.02 15.08 10.22
C THR A 177 -15.57 15.59 8.87
N GLU A 178 -14.44 16.30 8.83
CA GLU A 178 -13.78 16.70 7.58
C GLU A 178 -13.14 15.49 6.88
N ALA A 179 -12.47 14.65 7.68
CA ALA A 179 -11.79 13.45 7.21
C ALA A 179 -12.76 12.27 7.06
N VAL A 180 -12.58 11.54 5.97
CA VAL A 180 -13.24 10.27 5.68
C VAL A 180 -12.17 9.22 5.43
N LEU A 181 -12.15 8.15 6.23
CA LEU A 181 -11.32 6.97 5.97
C LEU A 181 -12.13 5.99 5.12
N SER A 182 -11.76 5.83 3.86
CA SER A 182 -12.28 4.74 3.02
C SER A 182 -11.48 3.47 3.30
N LEU A 183 -12.17 2.38 3.66
CA LEU A 183 -11.56 1.14 4.06
C LEU A 183 -12.34 -0.08 3.54
N ASP A 184 -11.65 -1.02 2.90
CA ASP A 184 -12.25 -2.28 2.52
C ASP A 184 -12.44 -3.20 3.74
N ASP A 185 -13.51 -4.01 3.71
CA ASP A 185 -13.87 -4.91 4.81
C ASP A 185 -12.85 -6.05 5.06
N ASP A 186 -11.91 -6.28 4.15
CA ASP A 186 -10.81 -7.24 4.27
C ASP A 186 -9.48 -6.61 4.74
N ILE A 187 -9.48 -5.32 5.10
CA ILE A 187 -8.33 -4.66 5.70
C ILE A 187 -8.44 -4.58 7.22
N LEU A 188 -7.42 -5.13 7.89
CA LEU A 188 -7.27 -5.06 9.33
C LEU A 188 -6.11 -4.12 9.69
N ALA A 189 -6.43 -3.03 10.39
CA ALA A 189 -5.46 -2.09 10.93
C ALA A 189 -5.77 -1.82 12.42
N PRO A 190 -4.77 -1.83 13.31
CA PRO A 190 -4.95 -1.36 14.69
C PRO A 190 -5.36 0.11 14.76
N CYS A 191 -6.10 0.51 15.80
CA CYS A 191 -6.55 1.89 15.97
C CYS A 191 -5.37 2.87 15.97
N GLU A 192 -4.27 2.54 16.64
CA GLU A 192 -3.08 3.40 16.69
C GLU A 192 -2.48 3.67 15.30
N VAL A 193 -2.55 2.69 14.40
CA VAL A 193 -2.04 2.84 13.03
C VAL A 193 -2.97 3.70 12.18
N LEU A 194 -4.29 3.64 12.44
CA LEU A 194 -5.23 4.57 11.83
C LEU A 194 -5.06 6.00 12.35
N ASP A 195 -4.72 6.16 13.63
CA ASP A 195 -4.40 7.46 14.24
C ASP A 195 -3.13 8.06 13.62
N GLU A 196 -2.10 7.25 13.38
CA GLU A 196 -0.89 7.66 12.64
C GLU A 196 -1.22 8.12 11.22
N LEU A 197 -2.07 7.37 10.49
CA LEU A 197 -2.51 7.77 9.15
C LEU A 197 -3.30 9.08 9.19
N PHE A 198 -4.20 9.23 10.16
CA PHE A 198 -4.98 10.45 10.33
C PHE A 198 -4.08 11.66 10.64
N ALA A 199 -3.08 11.49 11.50
CA ALA A 199 -2.10 12.53 11.81
C ALA A 199 -1.21 12.89 10.60
N LEU A 200 -0.92 11.93 9.71
CA LEU A 200 -0.26 12.19 8.44
C LEU A 200 -1.16 13.01 7.50
N TRP A 201 -2.40 12.56 7.31
CA TRP A 201 -3.38 13.23 6.44
C TRP A 201 -3.65 14.67 6.86
N ARG A 202 -3.78 14.93 8.17
CA ARG A 202 -4.01 16.27 8.73
C ARG A 202 -2.94 17.31 8.39
N ARG A 203 -1.76 16.90 7.92
CA ARG A 203 -0.71 17.82 7.44
C ARG A 203 -1.05 18.43 6.08
N ASP A 204 -1.88 17.76 5.30
CA ASP A 204 -2.37 18.20 3.99
C ASP A 204 -3.79 17.66 3.73
N PRO A 205 -4.82 18.21 4.41
CA PRO A 205 -6.17 17.64 4.42
C PRO A 205 -6.86 17.67 3.06
N HIS A 206 -6.42 18.54 2.14
CA HIS A 206 -6.91 18.56 0.77
C HIS A 206 -6.33 17.44 -0.10
N ASN A 207 -5.42 16.61 0.40
CA ASN A 207 -4.77 15.55 -0.37
C ASN A 207 -5.16 14.16 0.17
N MET A 208 -4.73 13.10 -0.51
CA MET A 208 -4.94 11.72 -0.05
C MET A 208 -3.76 11.25 0.80
N ALA A 209 -4.05 10.44 1.81
CA ALA A 209 -3.04 9.67 2.52
C ALA A 209 -3.50 8.21 2.71
N GLY A 210 -2.64 7.22 2.54
CA GLY A 210 -3.07 5.82 2.72
C GLY A 210 -1.94 4.79 2.75
N PHE A 211 -2.32 3.52 2.82
CA PHE A 211 -1.38 2.40 3.05
C PHE A 211 -0.95 1.65 1.79
N TYR A 212 -1.64 1.83 0.67
CA TYR A 212 -1.45 1.01 -0.53
C TYR A 212 -0.94 1.86 -1.70
N PRO A 213 0.38 2.09 -1.81
CA PRO A 213 0.94 2.87 -2.90
C PRO A 213 0.95 2.07 -4.20
N ARG A 214 0.89 2.80 -5.32
CA ARG A 214 1.06 2.29 -6.69
C ARG A 214 1.84 3.30 -7.51
N LEU A 215 2.35 2.85 -8.65
CA LEU A 215 3.12 3.68 -9.55
C LEU A 215 2.57 3.54 -10.97
N HIS A 216 2.42 4.66 -11.67
CA HIS A 216 2.25 4.64 -13.11
C HIS A 216 3.58 5.01 -13.79
N VAL A 217 3.87 4.39 -14.92
CA VAL A 217 5.03 4.70 -15.77
C VAL A 217 4.62 4.74 -17.24
N LEU A 218 5.42 5.39 -18.07
CA LEU A 218 5.30 5.28 -19.53
C LEU A 218 6.24 4.19 -20.04
N ASP A 219 5.71 3.23 -20.80
CA ASP A 219 6.54 2.24 -21.47
C ASP A 219 7.26 2.85 -22.69
N LYS A 220 8.15 2.07 -23.32
CA LYS A 220 8.89 2.51 -24.53
C LYS A 220 7.98 2.80 -25.72
N GLN A 221 6.72 2.38 -25.68
CA GLN A 221 5.69 2.68 -26.69
C GLN A 221 4.78 3.85 -26.26
N CYS A 222 5.17 4.58 -25.21
CA CYS A 222 4.45 5.72 -24.66
C CYS A 222 3.04 5.38 -24.18
N ARG A 223 2.86 4.15 -23.70
CA ARG A 223 1.62 3.71 -23.06
C ARG A 223 1.80 3.71 -21.56
N TYR A 224 0.80 4.23 -20.85
CA TYR A 224 0.76 4.12 -19.41
C TYR A 224 0.69 2.66 -18.98
N ARG A 225 1.51 2.32 -17.99
CA ARG A 225 1.52 1.04 -17.29
C ARG A 225 1.29 1.29 -15.81
N TYR A 226 0.48 0.44 -15.20
CA TYR A 226 0.24 0.43 -13.77
C TYR A 226 1.15 -0.61 -13.11
N LEU A 227 1.90 -0.19 -12.10
CA LEU A 227 2.86 -1.00 -11.37
C LEU A 227 2.44 -1.13 -9.91
N GLN A 228 2.64 -2.33 -9.37
CA GLN A 228 2.28 -2.69 -8.01
C GLN A 228 3.34 -3.57 -7.35
N GLY A 229 3.22 -3.70 -6.04
CA GLY A 229 4.09 -4.54 -5.22
C GLY A 229 5.25 -3.75 -4.63
N PHE A 230 5.51 -3.96 -3.34
CA PHE A 230 6.51 -3.19 -2.59
C PHE A 230 7.91 -3.31 -3.19
N GLY A 231 8.30 -4.49 -3.67
CA GLY A 231 9.58 -4.71 -4.35
C GLY A 231 9.71 -3.86 -5.62
N THR A 232 8.67 -3.79 -6.46
CA THR A 232 8.62 -2.94 -7.66
C THR A 232 8.74 -1.47 -7.29
N LEU A 233 7.97 -1.00 -6.31
CA LEU A 233 8.01 0.41 -5.89
C LEU A 233 9.36 0.79 -5.29
N THR A 234 9.97 -0.12 -4.50
CA THR A 234 11.30 0.08 -3.93
C THR A 234 12.37 0.11 -5.03
N TRP A 235 12.28 -0.78 -6.02
CA TRP A 235 13.17 -0.81 -7.17
C TRP A 235 13.10 0.49 -7.98
N HIS A 236 11.90 1.02 -8.19
CA HIS A 236 11.70 2.29 -8.87
C HIS A 236 11.99 3.53 -8.00
N GLY A 237 12.03 3.38 -6.68
CA GLY A 237 12.19 4.49 -5.73
C GLY A 237 11.03 5.51 -5.76
N ALA A 238 9.86 5.14 -6.28
CA ALA A 238 8.77 6.08 -6.54
C ALA A 238 7.39 5.45 -6.38
N TYR A 239 6.42 6.32 -6.09
CA TYR A 239 4.98 6.04 -6.16
C TYR A 239 4.27 7.31 -6.64
N SER A 240 3.07 7.15 -7.18
CA SER A 240 2.29 8.26 -7.75
C SER A 240 0.81 8.20 -7.39
N LEU A 241 0.39 7.11 -6.75
CA LEU A 241 -1.00 6.76 -6.49
C LEU A 241 -1.09 6.11 -5.11
N VAL A 242 -2.23 6.26 -4.46
CA VAL A 242 -2.57 5.59 -3.20
C VAL A 242 -4.00 5.08 -3.31
N LEU A 243 -4.21 3.79 -3.08
CA LEU A 243 -5.53 3.18 -3.28
C LEU A 243 -6.50 3.51 -2.15
N THR A 244 -7.76 3.77 -2.50
CA THR A 244 -8.87 3.97 -1.55
C THR A 244 -9.29 2.72 -0.81
N LYS A 245 -8.63 1.58 -1.05
CA LYS A 245 -8.67 0.36 -0.22
C LYS A 245 -8.48 0.66 1.27
N ALA A 246 -7.59 1.60 1.58
CA ALA A 246 -7.33 2.08 2.92
C ALA A 246 -6.66 3.47 2.85
N ALA A 247 -7.48 4.51 2.66
CA ALA A 247 -7.01 5.88 2.50
C ALA A 247 -7.94 6.92 3.12
N MET A 248 -7.33 7.96 3.69
CA MET A 248 -7.98 9.19 4.14
C MET A 248 -8.23 10.13 2.97
N LEU A 249 -9.43 10.70 2.95
CA LEU A 249 -9.94 11.65 1.96
C LEU A 249 -10.58 12.84 2.68
N HIS A 250 -10.58 14.00 2.03
CA HIS A 250 -11.48 15.09 2.41
C HIS A 250 -12.92 14.74 2.00
N ARG A 251 -13.91 15.03 2.85
CA ARG A 251 -15.33 14.74 2.58
C ARG A 251 -15.85 15.34 1.26
N ASP A 252 -15.31 16.49 0.86
CA ASP A 252 -15.66 17.16 -0.41
C ASP A 252 -15.36 16.30 -1.65
N TYR A 253 -14.42 15.37 -1.57
CA TYR A 253 -14.14 14.47 -2.69
C TYR A 253 -15.24 13.45 -2.93
N LEU A 254 -16.12 13.17 -1.96
CA LEU A 254 -17.33 12.37 -2.20
C LEU A 254 -18.28 13.13 -3.15
N GLU A 255 -18.54 14.40 -2.84
CA GLU A 255 -19.36 15.29 -3.68
C GLU A 255 -18.73 15.47 -5.06
N TYR A 256 -17.43 15.77 -5.12
CA TYR A 256 -16.72 15.93 -6.38
C TYR A 256 -16.84 14.64 -7.21
N TYR A 257 -16.47 13.49 -6.67
CA TYR A 257 -16.47 12.24 -7.41
C TYR A 257 -17.86 11.90 -7.97
N THR A 258 -18.92 12.03 -7.18
CA THR A 258 -20.26 11.61 -7.62
C THR A 258 -20.89 12.63 -8.57
N ASN A 259 -20.83 13.92 -8.25
CA ASN A 259 -21.67 14.93 -8.90
C ASN A 259 -20.92 15.82 -9.91
N HIS A 260 -19.59 15.89 -9.83
CA HIS A 260 -18.79 16.81 -10.66
C HIS A 260 -17.70 16.13 -11.50
N MET A 261 -17.38 14.86 -11.25
CA MET A 261 -16.56 14.06 -12.15
C MET A 261 -17.33 13.80 -13.46
N ASP A 262 -16.60 13.80 -14.59
CA ASP A 262 -17.17 13.41 -15.88
C ASP A 262 -17.84 12.02 -15.75
N PRO A 263 -19.14 11.90 -16.04
CA PRO A 263 -19.87 10.64 -15.95
C PRO A 263 -19.21 9.50 -16.74
N ALA A 264 -18.48 9.79 -17.83
CA ALA A 264 -17.77 8.78 -18.61
C ALA A 264 -16.72 8.02 -17.79
N VAL A 265 -16.09 8.67 -16.79
CA VAL A 265 -15.12 8.02 -15.91
C VAL A 265 -15.83 7.02 -14.99
N ARG A 266 -16.94 7.42 -14.35
CA ARG A 266 -17.72 6.52 -13.48
C ARG A 266 -18.36 5.37 -14.26
N GLN A 267 -18.82 5.64 -15.49
CA GLN A 267 -19.31 4.62 -16.40
C GLN A 267 -18.22 3.62 -16.80
N HIS A 268 -16.98 4.10 -17.02
CA HIS A 268 -15.85 3.21 -17.27
C HIS A 268 -15.58 2.30 -16.07
N VAL A 269 -15.56 2.85 -14.85
CA VAL A 269 -15.42 2.08 -13.60
C VAL A 269 -16.49 1.00 -13.49
N ASP A 270 -17.75 1.33 -13.80
CA ASP A 270 -18.84 0.35 -13.80
C ASP A 270 -18.65 -0.73 -14.86
N ALA A 271 -18.25 -0.34 -16.08
CA ALA A 271 -18.06 -1.25 -17.21
C ALA A 271 -16.92 -2.25 -16.99
N VAL A 272 -15.81 -1.81 -16.39
CA VAL A 272 -14.66 -2.68 -16.09
C VAL A 272 -14.74 -3.34 -14.70
N HIS A 273 -15.68 -2.89 -13.87
CA HIS A 273 -15.86 -3.29 -12.48
C HIS A 273 -14.55 -3.19 -11.67
N ASN A 274 -13.82 -2.09 -11.85
CA ASN A 274 -12.53 -1.79 -11.22
C ASN A 274 -12.18 -0.29 -11.40
N CYS A 275 -11.04 0.15 -10.87
CA CYS A 275 -10.40 1.45 -11.12
C CYS A 275 -11.10 2.67 -10.50
N GLU A 276 -12.04 2.48 -9.57
CA GLU A 276 -12.63 3.57 -8.79
C GLU A 276 -11.58 4.28 -7.92
N ASP A 277 -10.61 3.52 -7.40
CA ASP A 277 -9.48 4.01 -6.60
C ASP A 277 -8.50 4.86 -7.43
N LEU A 278 -8.25 4.46 -8.68
CA LEU A 278 -7.48 5.19 -9.67
C LEU A 278 -8.21 6.47 -10.07
N ALA A 279 -9.52 6.39 -10.33
CA ALA A 279 -10.35 7.54 -10.66
C ALA A 279 -10.32 8.58 -9.52
N MET A 280 -10.46 8.15 -8.27
CA MET A 280 -10.35 9.04 -7.10
C MET A 280 -8.95 9.63 -6.96
N SER A 281 -7.90 8.80 -7.08
CA SER A 281 -6.51 9.28 -6.99
C SER A 281 -6.20 10.35 -8.04
N LEU A 282 -6.64 10.15 -9.28
CA LEU A 282 -6.46 11.11 -10.37
C LEU A 282 -7.31 12.38 -10.17
N LEU A 283 -8.51 12.24 -9.61
CA LEU A 283 -9.36 13.39 -9.25
C LEU A 283 -8.64 14.31 -8.25
N VAL A 284 -8.14 13.74 -7.15
CA VAL A 284 -7.45 14.51 -6.11
C VAL A 284 -6.14 15.09 -6.63
N ALA A 285 -5.35 14.31 -7.39
CA ALA A 285 -4.13 14.81 -8.02
C ALA A 285 -4.40 15.96 -8.99
N SER A 286 -5.48 15.89 -9.78
CA SER A 286 -5.88 16.98 -10.68
C SER A 286 -6.36 18.22 -9.95
N ALA A 287 -7.01 18.07 -8.79
CA ALA A 287 -7.50 19.20 -8.00
C ALA A 287 -6.37 19.91 -7.25
N THR A 288 -5.40 19.14 -6.75
CA THR A 288 -4.36 19.66 -5.85
C THR A 288 -3.03 19.94 -6.52
N ALA A 289 -2.77 19.33 -7.68
CA ALA A 289 -1.45 19.28 -8.34
C ALA A 289 -0.32 18.80 -7.41
N ARG A 290 -0.63 17.94 -6.43
CA ARG A 290 0.30 17.43 -5.42
C ARG A 290 0.28 15.89 -5.37
N PRO A 291 1.41 15.23 -5.04
CA PRO A 291 1.45 13.77 -4.90
C PRO A 291 0.73 13.33 -3.61
N PRO A 292 0.12 12.13 -3.58
CA PRO A 292 -0.49 11.61 -2.36
C PRO A 292 0.57 11.26 -1.30
N ALA A 293 0.15 11.14 -0.04
CA ALA A 293 1.00 10.66 1.06
C ALA A 293 0.84 9.14 1.25
N PHE A 294 1.96 8.46 1.50
CA PHE A 294 1.97 7.03 1.79
C PHE A 294 2.51 6.78 3.21
N LEU A 295 1.78 5.98 3.98
CA LEU A 295 2.24 5.46 5.27
C LEU A 295 2.51 3.95 5.15
N HIS A 296 3.76 3.54 5.36
CA HIS A 296 4.10 2.13 5.46
C HIS A 296 3.87 1.64 6.89
N SER A 297 3.10 0.55 7.06
CA SER A 297 2.98 -0.13 8.35
C SER A 297 2.81 -1.64 8.15
N PRO A 298 3.69 -2.48 8.74
CA PRO A 298 3.58 -3.94 8.65
C PRO A 298 2.43 -4.50 9.50
N ARG A 299 1.79 -3.67 10.33
CA ARG A 299 0.63 -4.05 11.16
C ARG A 299 -0.69 -3.98 10.39
N VAL A 300 -0.69 -3.47 9.15
CA VAL A 300 -1.86 -3.45 8.27
C VAL A 300 -1.90 -4.76 7.47
N VAL A 301 -2.99 -5.51 7.61
CA VAL A 301 -3.15 -6.84 7.01
C VAL A 301 -4.26 -6.82 5.96
N ASP A 302 -3.95 -7.32 4.76
CA ASP A 302 -4.86 -7.46 3.63
C ASP A 302 -5.32 -8.93 3.52
N LEU A 303 -6.54 -9.22 3.97
CA LEU A 303 -7.13 -10.57 3.91
C LEU A 303 -7.69 -10.91 2.51
N GLY A 304 -7.77 -9.93 1.61
CA GLY A 304 -8.21 -10.11 0.23
C GLY A 304 -7.15 -10.77 -0.67
N LYS A 305 -5.92 -10.90 -0.18
CA LYS A 305 -4.77 -11.50 -0.90
C LYS A 305 -4.35 -12.84 -0.29
N GLY A 306 -3.99 -13.80 -1.15
CA GLY A 306 -3.41 -15.09 -0.75
C GLY A 306 -4.29 -16.31 -1.00
N LEU A 307 -3.83 -17.48 -0.54
CA LEU A 307 -4.45 -18.81 -0.76
C LEU A 307 -5.84 -18.97 -0.14
N LEU A 308 -6.21 -18.12 0.83
CA LEU A 308 -7.51 -18.12 1.52
C LEU A 308 -8.38 -16.92 1.12
N LYS A 309 -8.30 -16.49 -0.15
CA LYS A 309 -9.03 -15.33 -0.67
C LYS A 309 -10.54 -15.46 -0.42
N VAL A 310 -11.12 -14.48 0.26
CA VAL A 310 -12.57 -14.36 0.45
C VAL A 310 -13.16 -13.59 -0.73
N LYS A 311 -14.17 -14.14 -1.41
CA LYS A 311 -14.89 -13.43 -2.48
C LYS A 311 -15.62 -12.20 -1.90
N GLY A 312 -15.60 -11.07 -2.60
CA GLY A 312 -16.29 -9.83 -2.22
C GLY A 312 -15.84 -8.64 -3.07
N ILE A 313 -16.35 -7.44 -2.75
CA ILE A 313 -15.92 -6.17 -3.34
C ILE A 313 -14.69 -5.67 -2.58
N SER A 314 -13.65 -5.32 -3.31
CA SER A 314 -12.38 -4.82 -2.79
C SER A 314 -11.74 -3.98 -3.87
N SER A 315 -11.17 -2.83 -3.49
CA SER A 315 -10.27 -2.08 -4.36
C SER A 315 -8.97 -2.86 -4.57
N GLY A 316 -8.34 -2.70 -5.73
CA GLY A 316 -6.93 -3.02 -5.96
C GLY A 316 -6.56 -4.32 -6.67
#